data_AF-R5PA88-F1
#
_entry.id   AF-R5PA88-F1
#
_cell.length_a   1.000
_cell.length_b   1.000
_cell.length_c   1.000
_cell.angle_alpha   90.00
_cell.angle_beta   90.00
_cell.angle_gamma   90.00
#
_symmetry.space_group_name_H-M   'P 1'
#
loop_
_entity.id
_entity.type
_entity.pdbx_description
1 polymer ?
#
loop_
_entity_poly.entity_id
_entity_poly.type
_entity_poly.pdbx_seq_one_letter_code
_entity_poly.pdbx_strand_id
1 'polypeptide(L)'
;MNTVIFLSGVAAIVAFNAFIAFTLGWLFTEVIRLPLNFKPFTCRPCLTFWFTVIQGVILALILTPYFPWAENLQVSTVIRFGLIGVGVLTGLINFLYIKLKFKIYD
;
A
#
# COMPACT_ATOMS: atom_id res chain seq x y z
N MET A 1 -14.10 16.52 17.83
CA MET A 1 -13.59 17.06 16.54
C MET A 1 -12.23 16.50 16.12
N ASN A 2 -11.38 15.93 17.00
CA ASN A 2 -10.04 15.44 16.63
C ASN A 2 -9.97 14.06 15.94
N THR A 3 -10.82 13.09 16.32
CA THR A 3 -10.69 11.70 15.83
C THR A 3 -11.08 11.54 14.38
N VAL A 4 -12.15 12.21 13.93
CA VAL A 4 -12.64 12.13 12.53
C VAL A 4 -11.66 12.79 11.56
N ILE A 5 -11.11 13.94 11.91
CA ILE A 5 -10.10 14.64 11.09
C ILE A 5 -8.86 13.76 10.97
N PHE A 6 -8.39 13.18 12.08
CA PHE A 6 -7.28 12.25 12.10
C PHE A 6 -7.53 11.01 11.24
N LEU A 7 -8.68 10.35 11.39
CA LEU A 7 -9.09 9.20 10.56
C LEU A 7 -9.15 9.57 9.07
N SER A 8 -9.72 10.74 8.73
CA SER A 8 -9.80 11.21 7.36
C SER A 8 -8.40 11.52 6.77
N GLY A 9 -7.48 12.04 7.57
CA GLY A 9 -6.10 12.31 7.17
C GLY A 9 -5.34 11.01 6.91
N VAL A 10 -5.43 10.04 7.81
CA VAL A 10 -4.82 8.72 7.63
C VAL A 10 -5.41 8.02 6.39
N ALA A 11 -6.73 8.08 6.21
CA ALA A 11 -7.38 7.51 5.03
C ALA A 11 -6.92 8.18 3.72
N ALA A 12 -6.81 9.52 3.69
CA ALA A 12 -6.33 10.26 2.53
C ALA A 12 -4.88 9.90 2.17
N ILE A 13 -4.01 9.77 3.18
CA ILE A 13 -2.61 9.37 3.00
C ILE A 13 -2.52 7.92 2.47
N VAL A 14 -3.31 7.00 3.01
CA VAL A 14 -3.37 5.61 2.54
C VAL A 14 -3.87 5.55 1.09
N ALA A 15 -4.91 6.31 0.75
CA ALA A 15 -5.42 6.39 -0.62
C ALA A 15 -4.38 6.99 -1.59
N PHE A 16 -3.66 8.03 -1.18
CA PHE A 16 -2.60 8.62 -1.98
C PHE A 16 -1.43 7.65 -2.20
N ASN A 17 -1.03 6.90 -1.17
CA ASN A 17 -0.05 5.83 -1.31
C ASN A 17 -0.52 4.74 -2.27
N ALA A 18 -1.79 4.33 -2.19
CA ALA A 18 -2.34 3.35 -3.12
C ALA A 18 -2.30 3.85 -4.57
N PHE A 19 -2.57 5.14 -4.78
CA PHE A 19 -2.46 5.78 -6.09
C PHE A 19 -1.00 5.81 -6.60
N ILE A 20 -0.03 6.15 -5.75
CA ILE A 20 1.39 6.11 -6.12
C ILE A 20 1.82 4.69 -6.47
N ALA A 21 1.47 3.68 -5.68
CA ALA A 21 1.82 2.30 -5.98
C ALA A 21 1.23 1.83 -7.32
N PHE A 22 0.01 2.27 -7.64
CA PHE A 22 -0.62 1.99 -8.93
C PHE A 22 0.13 2.63 -10.09
N THR A 23 0.52 3.89 -9.97
CA THR A 23 1.28 4.60 -11.02
C THR A 23 2.70 4.06 -11.18
N LEU A 24 3.37 3.71 -10.07
CA LEU A 24 4.70 3.07 -10.10
C LEU A 24 4.64 1.70 -10.78
N GLY A 25 3.65 0.88 -10.44
CA GLY A 25 3.50 -0.43 -11.09
C GLY A 25 3.24 -0.32 -12.58
N TRP A 26 2.51 0.71 -13.02
CA TRP A 26 2.35 1.01 -14.45
C TRP A 26 3.67 1.48 -15.10
N LEU A 27 4.37 2.43 -14.48
CA LEU A 27 5.61 3.00 -14.98
C LEU A 27 6.69 1.92 -15.19
N PHE A 28 6.86 1.03 -14.21
CA PHE A 28 7.91 0.00 -14.26
C PHE A 28 7.60 -1.19 -15.17
N THR A 29 6.32 -1.45 -15.48
CA THR A 29 5.94 -2.58 -16.35
C THR A 29 5.70 -2.19 -17.80
N GLU A 30 5.16 -1.00 -18.07
CA GLU A 30 4.80 -0.57 -19.43
C GLU A 30 5.77 0.45 -20.03
N VAL A 31 6.32 1.37 -19.21
CA VAL A 31 7.16 2.48 -19.70
C VAL A 31 8.65 2.12 -19.66
N ILE A 32 9.15 1.67 -18.50
CA ILE A 32 10.60 1.45 -18.26
C ILE A 32 11.02 0.00 -18.50
N ARG A 33 10.09 -0.91 -18.83
CA ARG A 33 10.28 -2.37 -19.06
C ARG A 33 11.61 -2.91 -18.52
N LEU A 34 11.62 -3.21 -17.23
CA LEU A 34 12.80 -3.78 -16.56
C LEU A 34 13.23 -5.08 -17.26
N PRO A 35 14.54 -5.30 -17.51
CA PRO A 35 15.05 -6.51 -18.19
C PRO A 35 14.96 -7.79 -17.34
N LEU A 36 14.32 -7.71 -16.18
CA LEU A 36 14.17 -8.82 -15.23
C LEU A 36 12.96 -9.66 -15.60
N ASN A 37 13.18 -10.89 -16.06
CA ASN A 37 12.13 -11.80 -16.53
C ASN A 37 11.41 -12.59 -15.41
N PHE A 38 11.56 -12.20 -14.15
CA PHE A 38 10.99 -12.90 -13.00
C PHE A 38 9.77 -12.16 -12.42
N LYS A 39 8.75 -12.90 -11.99
CA LYS A 39 7.67 -12.34 -11.16
C LYS A 39 8.29 -11.87 -9.84
N PRO A 40 8.00 -10.65 -9.35
CA PRO A 40 6.87 -9.78 -9.72
C PRO A 40 7.15 -8.73 -10.81
N PHE A 41 8.37 -8.58 -11.32
CA PHE A 41 8.76 -7.47 -12.21
C PHE A 41 8.13 -7.52 -13.60
N THR A 42 7.69 -8.70 -14.04
CA THR A 42 6.95 -8.89 -15.30
C THR A 42 5.43 -8.80 -15.17
N CYS A 43 4.91 -8.68 -13.94
CA CYS A 43 3.48 -8.74 -13.64
C CYS A 43 3.01 -7.42 -13.02
N ARG A 44 2.30 -6.59 -13.79
CA ARG A 44 1.72 -5.31 -13.31
C ARG A 44 0.94 -5.45 -11.99
N PRO A 45 -0.02 -6.37 -11.84
CA PRO A 45 -0.77 -6.49 -10.58
C PRO A 45 0.12 -6.95 -9.41
N CYS A 46 1.08 -7.84 -9.68
CA CYS A 46 2.02 -8.33 -8.66
C CYS A 46 2.94 -7.21 -8.17
N LEU A 47 3.48 -6.40 -9.09
CA LEU A 47 4.38 -5.31 -8.76
C LEU A 47 3.65 -4.20 -8.00
N THR A 48 2.42 -3.84 -8.41
CA THR A 48 1.58 -2.89 -7.68
C THR A 48 1.29 -3.37 -6.26
N PHE A 49 1.03 -4.67 -6.06
CA PHE A 49 0.81 -5.25 -4.74
C PHE A 49 2.04 -5.08 -3.84
N TRP A 50 3.23 -5.45 -4.32
CA TRP A 50 4.45 -5.31 -3.54
C TRP A 50 4.77 -3.85 -3.22
N PHE A 51 4.56 -2.92 -4.16
CA PHE A 51 4.74 -1.49 -3.88
C PHE A 51 3.76 -0.98 -2.81
N THR A 52 2.47 -1.36 -2.88
CA THR A 52 1.51 -0.99 -1.84
C THR A 52 1.88 -1.53 -0.47
N VAL A 53 2.38 -2.77 -0.38
CA VAL A 53 2.78 -3.38 0.89
C VAL A 53 4.00 -2.66 1.46
N ILE A 54 5.05 -2.44 0.65
CA ILE A 54 6.27 -1.75 1.08
C ILE A 54 5.93 -0.32 1.53
N GLN A 55 5.14 0.41 0.75
CA GLN A 55 4.72 1.76 1.12
C GLN A 55 3.85 1.76 2.38
N GLY A 56 2.98 0.77 2.56
CA GLY A 56 2.18 0.60 3.77
C GLY A 56 3.04 0.37 5.02
N VAL A 57 4.10 -0.43 4.91
CA VAL A 57 5.08 -0.64 6.00
C VAL A 57 5.83 0.65 6.33
N ILE A 58 6.35 1.35 5.31
CA ILE A 58 7.05 2.63 5.49
C ILE A 58 6.12 3.64 6.16
N LEU A 59 4.87 3.73 5.68
CA LEU A 59 3.88 4.64 6.22
C LEU A 59 3.55 4.30 7.68
N ALA A 60 3.40 3.00 8.01
CA ALA A 60 3.17 2.57 9.38
C ALA A 60 4.30 3.02 10.30
N LEU A 61 5.56 2.87 9.90
CA LEU A 61 6.71 3.30 10.69
C LEU A 61 6.75 4.82 10.89
N ILE A 62 6.42 5.60 9.86
CA ILE A 62 6.42 7.07 9.92
C ILE A 62 5.24 7.60 10.75
N LEU A 63 4.05 7.02 10.59
CA LEU A 63 2.83 7.51 11.23
C LEU A 63 2.72 7.10 12.70
N THR A 64 3.20 5.92 13.09
CA THR A 64 3.08 5.41 14.47
C THR A 64 3.45 6.42 15.56
N PRO A 65 4.58 7.17 15.52
CA PRO A 65 4.93 8.12 16.57
C PRO A 65 3.95 9.30 16.70
N TYR A 66 3.13 9.58 15.69
CA TYR A 66 2.14 10.67 15.71
C TYR A 66 0.80 10.24 16.33
N PHE A 67 0.63 8.95 16.66
CA PHE A 67 -0.58 8.48 17.32
C PHE A 67 -0.53 8.72 18.84
N PRO A 68 -1.68 9.03 19.45
CA PRO A 68 -1.76 9.13 20.91
C PRO A 68 -1.38 7.79 21.55
N TRP A 69 -0.61 7.86 22.63
CA TRP A 69 -0.15 6.70 23.43
C TRP A 69 0.78 5.74 22.69
N ALA A 70 1.42 6.19 21.60
CA ALA A 70 2.43 5.43 20.87
C ALA A 70 3.69 5.10 21.69
N GLU A 71 3.87 5.75 22.85
CA GLU A 71 4.89 5.42 23.84
C GLU A 71 4.68 4.04 24.49
N ASN A 72 3.43 3.56 24.55
CA ASN A 72 3.13 2.22 25.00
C ASN A 72 3.44 1.21 23.90
N LEU A 73 4.35 0.27 24.17
CA LEU A 73 4.77 -0.75 23.21
C LEU A 73 3.59 -1.54 22.62
N GLN A 74 2.58 -1.86 23.44
CA GLN A 74 1.39 -2.59 22.99
C GLN A 74 0.57 -1.77 21.98
N VAL A 75 0.33 -0.49 22.28
CA VAL A 75 -0.45 0.41 21.41
C VAL A 75 0.28 0.67 20.10
N SER A 76 1.59 0.97 20.19
CA SER A 76 2.47 1.16 19.04
C SER A 76 2.48 -0.06 18.11
N THR A 77 2.58 -1.26 18.69
CA THR A 77 2.52 -2.53 17.97
C THR A 77 1.20 -2.71 17.23
N VAL A 78 0.06 -2.50 17.92
CA VAL A 78 -1.28 -2.63 17.33
C VAL A 78 -1.48 -1.65 16.17
N ILE A 79 -1.04 -0.39 16.32
CA ILE A 79 -1.15 0.63 15.27
C ILE A 79 -0.32 0.24 14.05
N ARG A 80 0.93 -0.21 14.26
CA ARG A 80 1.81 -0.66 13.16
C ARG A 80 1.19 -1.80 12.39
N PHE A 81 0.79 -2.86 13.08
CA PHE A 81 0.19 -4.02 12.43
C PHE A 81 -1.16 -3.69 11.78
N GLY A 82 -1.96 -2.80 12.38
CA GLY A 82 -3.20 -2.30 11.79
C GLY A 82 -2.95 -1.57 10.47
N LEU A 83 -2.02 -0.61 10.44
CA LEU A 83 -1.68 0.14 9.23
C LEU A 83 -1.05 -0.76 8.16
N ILE A 84 -0.19 -1.71 8.54
CA ILE A 84 0.36 -2.71 7.62
C ILE A 84 -0.76 -3.58 7.05
N GLY A 85 -1.69 -4.05 7.89
CA GLY A 85 -2.85 -4.84 7.46
C GLY A 85 -3.73 -4.09 6.46
N VAL A 86 -4.00 -2.80 6.70
CA VAL A 86 -4.71 -1.92 5.76
C VAL A 86 -3.93 -1.78 4.45
N GLY A 87 -2.59 -1.64 4.51
CA GLY A 87 -1.72 -1.60 3.33
C GLY A 87 -1.79 -2.88 2.50
N VAL A 88 -1.76 -4.05 3.15
CA VAL A 88 -1.88 -5.36 2.49
C VAL A 88 -3.26 -5.52 1.85
N LEU A 89 -4.34 -5.18 2.56
CA LEU A 89 -5.71 -5.21 2.04
C LEU A 89 -5.87 -4.30 0.82
N THR A 90 -5.34 -3.08 0.89
CA THR A 90 -5.37 -2.12 -0.21
C THR A 90 -4.57 -2.62 -1.41
N GLY A 91 -3.42 -3.26 -1.17
CA GLY A 91 -2.65 -3.93 -2.20
C GLY A 91 -3.40 -5.08 -2.86
N LEU A 92 -4.09 -5.90 -2.07
CA LEU A 92 -4.92 -7.00 -2.58
C LEU A 92 -6.09 -6.47 -3.43
N ILE A 93 -6.75 -5.41 -2.99
CA ILE A 93 -7.81 -4.74 -3.76
C ILE A 93 -7.25 -4.23 -5.10
N ASN A 94 -6.10 -3.56 -5.10
CA ASN A 94 -5.45 -3.10 -6.32
C ASN A 94 -5.06 -4.26 -7.25
N PHE A 95 -4.52 -5.35 -6.69
CA PHE A 95 -4.20 -6.57 -7.43
C PHE A 95 -5.45 -7.13 -8.13
N LEU A 96 -6.54 -7.32 -7.38
CA LEU A 96 -7.79 -7.85 -7.90
C LEU A 96 -8.42 -6.91 -8.92
N TYR A 97 -8.42 -5.60 -8.66
CA TYR A 97 -8.95 -4.58 -9.57
C TYR A 97 -8.23 -4.61 -10.92
N ILE A 98 -6.89 -4.66 -10.92
CA ILE A 98 -6.10 -4.76 -12.15
C ILE A 98 -6.38 -6.09 -12.85
N LYS A 99 -6.37 -7.22 -12.13
CA LYS A 99 -6.66 -8.54 -12.71
C LYS A 99 -8.02 -8.56 -13.41
N LEU A 100 -9.04 -7.99 -12.76
CA LEU A 100 -10.42 -7.94 -13.26
C LEU A 100 -10.60 -6.94 -14.41
N LYS A 101 -9.98 -5.75 -14.33
CA LYS A 101 -10.03 -4.72 -15.38
C LYS A 101 -9.37 -5.18 -16.68
N PHE A 102 -8.27 -5.91 -16.60
CA PHE A 102 -7.55 -6.39 -17.79
C PHE A 102 -8.01 -7.77 -18.28
N LYS A 103 -9.07 -8.36 -17.68
CA LYS A 103 -9.57 -9.71 -18.03
C LYS A 103 -8.43 -10.73 -18.17
N ILE A 104 -7.45 -10.67 -17.27
CA ILE A 104 -6.39 -11.68 -17.21
C ILE A 104 -7.02 -12.90 -16.54
N TYR A 105 -7.80 -13.65 -17.32
CA TYR A 105 -8.17 -15.02 -17.01
C TYR A 105 -6.89 -15.84 -17.16
N ASP A 106 -6.56 -16.59 -16.10
CA ASP A 106 -5.39 -17.49 -16.09
C ASP A 106 -5.42 -18.48 -17.26
#